data_AF-A0A3Q3IS69-F1
#
_entry.id   AF-A0A3Q3IS69-F1
#
_cell.length_a   1.000
_cell.length_b   1.000
_cell.length_c   1.000
_cell.angle_alpha   90.00
_cell.angle_beta   90.00
_cell.angle_gamma   90.00
#
_symmetry.space_group_name_H-M   'P 1'
#
loop_
_entity.id
_entity.type
_entity.pdbx_description
1 polymer ?
#
loop_
_entity_poly.entity_id
_entity_poly.type
_entity_poly.pdbx_seq_one_letter_code
_entity_poly.pdbx_strand_id
1 'polypeptide(L)'
;MHHCSFLVYTVYCIYFCWDLCHMPHCRLVDQHFLFPSADVVVFHNRELIQGQQKLPLNLPWPQGQRWAWLSLESPAHNGHLQEYANIFNMTISYRRDADITVPYGELLPKEAGGRLEEDVPLNKSTLVCWVVNNVQNYHKRTAVYKELSAVVPVKVYGRWSGTPLSNEALLPTISQCYFYLAFENSVAKDYITEKLWRNAYQSGAVPVVLGPPISDYKDVAPPNSFIHVDEFASVRVLGKFLQELAKDKKTYNQYFPWKQQWTVKVYSDWRERLCKICVQYNSLPQHKVYSDLQAWDKDNTYKASIGKSHMCPPCSNVLCQEQFIFHYCIICDAFFMLLLCQQTI
;
A
#
# COMPACT_ATOMS: atom_id res chain seq x y z
N MET A 1 28.86 9.63 -18.39
CA MET A 1 28.23 8.40 -17.87
C MET A 1 28.49 8.35 -16.38
N HIS A 2 27.51 8.70 -15.56
CA HIS A 2 27.63 8.67 -14.10
C HIS A 2 27.27 7.26 -13.62
N HIS A 3 28.15 6.64 -12.84
CA HIS A 3 27.88 5.38 -12.15
C HIS A 3 27.06 5.68 -10.90
N CYS A 4 25.91 5.01 -10.70
CA CYS A 4 25.10 5.17 -9.49
C CYS A 4 25.15 3.92 -8.60
N SER A 5 25.70 4.08 -7.39
CA SER A 5 25.72 3.07 -6.31
C SER A 5 24.78 3.50 -5.19
N PHE A 6 24.00 2.59 -4.61
CA PHE A 6 23.03 2.94 -3.56
C PHE A 6 23.30 2.14 -2.29
N LEU A 7 23.54 2.81 -1.17
CA LEU A 7 23.65 2.13 0.12
C LEU A 7 22.29 2.07 0.80
N VAL A 8 21.75 0.88 0.92
CA VAL A 8 20.65 0.60 1.83
C VAL A 8 21.29 0.25 3.16
N TYR A 9 21.07 1.07 4.17
CA TYR A 9 21.25 0.57 5.52
C TYR A 9 20.14 -0.48 5.71
N THR A 10 20.58 -1.74 5.70
CA THR A 10 19.82 -2.98 5.93
C THR A 10 18.91 -3.48 4.79
N VAL A 11 19.48 -4.11 3.74
CA VAL A 11 18.87 -5.25 3.01
C VAL A 11 19.96 -6.16 2.43
N TYR A 12 20.09 -7.40 2.91
CA TYR A 12 20.96 -8.44 2.36
C TYR A 12 20.85 -8.54 0.82
N CYS A 13 21.89 -8.14 0.07
CA CYS A 13 22.36 -8.74 -1.20
C CYS A 13 23.23 -7.81 -2.07
N ILE A 14 24.32 -8.37 -2.59
CA ILE A 14 25.25 -7.79 -3.55
C ILE A 14 24.77 -8.09 -4.99
N TYR A 15 24.73 -7.08 -5.87
CA TYR A 15 24.45 -7.17 -7.33
C TYR A 15 23.06 -7.71 -7.74
N PHE A 16 21.97 -6.93 -7.68
CA PHE A 16 20.64 -7.44 -8.07
C PHE A 16 19.81 -6.63 -9.07
N CYS A 17 19.97 -5.30 -9.20
CA CYS A 17 19.15 -4.56 -10.19
C CYS A 17 19.54 -4.84 -11.65
N TRP A 18 20.75 -5.32 -11.91
CA TRP A 18 21.17 -5.76 -13.25
C TRP A 18 20.33 -6.97 -13.70
N ASP A 19 20.27 -8.02 -12.89
CA ASP A 19 19.58 -9.27 -13.25
C ASP A 19 18.06 -9.17 -13.13
N LEU A 20 17.54 -8.39 -12.16
CA LEU A 20 16.11 -8.31 -11.89
C LEU A 20 15.39 -7.24 -12.73
N CYS A 21 16.10 -6.18 -13.11
CA CYS A 21 15.50 -5.01 -13.75
C CYS A 21 16.20 -4.58 -15.05
N HIS A 22 17.21 -5.33 -15.52
CA HIS A 22 17.96 -5.07 -16.76
C HIS A 22 18.51 -3.64 -16.86
N MET A 23 18.94 -3.07 -15.74
CA MET A 23 19.47 -1.70 -15.69
C MET A 23 20.99 -1.69 -15.61
N PRO A 24 21.70 -1.52 -16.74
CA PRO A 24 23.13 -1.32 -16.69
C PRO A 24 23.43 -0.03 -15.93
N HIS A 25 24.38 -0.08 -14.99
CA HIS A 25 24.86 1.04 -14.17
C HIS A 25 24.06 1.41 -12.90
N CYS A 26 23.12 0.58 -12.45
CA CYS A 26 22.48 0.70 -11.14
C CYS A 26 22.90 -0.44 -10.21
N ARG A 27 23.43 -0.10 -9.03
CA ARG A 27 23.82 -1.09 -8.02
C ARG A 27 23.15 -0.83 -6.68
N LEU A 28 22.33 -1.78 -6.24
CA LEU A 28 21.85 -1.86 -4.86
C LEU A 28 22.93 -2.55 -4.02
N VAL A 29 23.37 -1.91 -2.94
CA VAL A 29 24.34 -2.45 -1.98
C VAL A 29 23.87 -2.23 -0.55
N ASP A 30 24.37 -3.04 0.37
CA ASP A 30 24.04 -3.03 1.80
C ASP A 30 25.27 -2.90 2.70
N GLN A 31 26.47 -2.92 2.12
CA GLN A 31 27.70 -2.87 2.88
C GLN A 31 28.00 -1.45 3.33
N HIS A 32 27.96 -1.22 4.65
CA HIS A 32 28.16 0.10 5.26
C HIS A 32 29.43 0.84 4.82
N PHE A 33 30.52 0.13 4.51
CA PHE A 33 31.76 0.76 4.06
C PHE A 33 31.63 1.45 2.69
N LEU A 34 30.58 1.15 1.92
CA LEU A 34 30.26 1.81 0.65
C LEU A 34 29.49 3.12 0.84
N PHE A 35 29.15 3.50 2.08
CA PHE A 35 28.49 4.77 2.40
C PHE A 35 29.16 5.98 1.72
N PRO A 36 30.49 6.17 1.78
CA PRO A 36 31.12 7.34 1.17
C PRO A 36 31.00 7.40 -0.36
N SER A 37 30.72 6.26 -1.01
CA SER A 37 30.64 6.11 -2.46
C SER A 37 29.21 5.99 -3.00
N ALA A 38 28.19 6.02 -2.14
CA ALA A 38 26.80 5.87 -2.54
C ALA A 38 26.20 7.21 -3.01
N ASP A 39 25.39 7.17 -4.07
CA ASP A 39 24.64 8.27 -4.63
C ASP A 39 23.32 8.53 -3.90
N VAL A 40 22.60 7.47 -3.51
CA VAL A 40 21.44 7.56 -2.60
C VAL A 40 21.61 6.58 -1.45
N VAL A 41 21.31 7.04 -0.25
CA VAL A 41 21.27 6.21 0.96
C VAL A 41 19.83 6.12 1.44
N VAL A 42 19.33 4.90 1.62
CA VAL A 42 17.93 4.65 2.00
C VAL A 42 17.86 4.31 3.48
N PHE A 43 16.94 4.96 4.20
CA PHE A 43 16.68 4.75 5.61
C PHE A 43 15.26 4.26 5.82
N HIS A 44 15.11 3.08 6.40
CA HIS A 44 13.79 2.49 6.63
C HIS A 44 13.20 3.03 7.94
N ASN A 45 12.05 3.68 7.86
CA ASN A 45 11.46 4.41 8.99
C ASN A 45 11.27 3.53 10.24
N ARG A 46 10.89 2.27 10.06
CA ARG A 46 10.69 1.35 11.18
C ARG A 46 12.00 1.11 11.95
N GLU A 47 13.12 0.98 11.25
CA GLU A 47 14.41 0.73 11.88
C GLU A 47 14.94 1.97 12.60
N LEU A 48 14.66 3.17 12.06
CA LEU A 48 14.94 4.44 12.74
C LEU A 48 14.17 4.55 14.06
N ILE A 49 12.85 4.33 14.03
CA ILE A 49 11.98 4.41 15.23
C ILE A 49 12.39 3.36 16.28
N GLN A 50 12.81 2.17 15.84
CA GLN A 50 13.25 1.11 16.74
C GLN A 50 14.70 1.28 17.21
N GLY A 51 15.42 2.29 16.72
CA GLY A 51 16.83 2.53 17.02
C GLY A 51 17.78 1.45 16.48
N GLN A 52 17.29 0.57 15.60
CA GLN A 52 18.08 -0.46 14.92
C GLN A 52 19.02 0.18 13.90
N GLN A 53 18.56 1.26 13.27
CA GLN A 53 19.32 2.07 12.35
C GLN A 53 19.55 3.46 12.95
N LYS A 54 20.76 3.99 12.79
CA LYS A 54 21.12 5.37 13.19
C LYS A 54 21.55 6.17 11.97
N LEU A 55 21.18 7.44 11.95
CA LEU A 55 21.66 8.39 10.96
C LEU A 55 23.16 8.64 11.21
N PRO A 56 24.03 8.53 10.19
CA PRO A 56 25.48 8.76 10.33
C PRO A 56 25.81 10.26 10.36
N LEU A 57 25.17 11.02 11.26
CA LEU A 57 25.33 12.48 11.39
C LEU A 57 26.74 12.90 11.83
N ASN A 58 27.53 11.94 12.33
CA ASN A 58 28.93 12.12 12.72
C ASN A 58 29.91 11.92 11.56
N LEU A 59 29.47 11.45 10.40
CA LEU A 59 30.31 11.27 9.23
C LEU A 59 30.21 12.49 8.30
N PRO A 60 31.29 12.86 7.58
CA PRO A 60 31.21 13.86 6.53
C PRO A 60 30.19 13.43 5.48
N TRP A 61 29.24 14.30 5.15
CA TRP A 61 28.28 14.04 4.09
C TRP A 61 28.99 14.15 2.74
N PRO A 62 29.08 13.07 1.93
CA PRO A 62 29.68 13.15 0.60
C PRO A 62 28.93 14.12 -0.31
N GLN A 63 29.65 14.97 -1.03
CA GLN A 63 29.04 15.94 -1.94
C GLN A 63 28.19 15.22 -3.01
N GLY A 64 26.92 15.60 -3.12
CA GLY A 64 25.99 15.05 -4.11
C GLY A 64 25.25 13.77 -3.68
N GLN A 65 25.59 13.18 -2.54
CA GLN A 65 24.84 12.04 -1.99
C GLN A 65 23.48 12.50 -1.47
N ARG A 66 22.42 11.75 -1.78
CA ARG A 66 21.04 12.02 -1.35
C ARG A 66 20.57 11.01 -0.32
N TRP A 67 19.81 11.45 0.68
CA TRP A 67 19.22 10.54 1.66
C TRP A 67 17.71 10.41 1.43
N ALA A 68 17.23 9.18 1.43
CA ALA A 68 15.85 8.84 1.18
C ALA A 68 15.20 8.22 2.41
N TRP A 69 14.09 8.80 2.85
CA TRP A 69 13.23 8.22 3.86
C TRP A 69 12.29 7.21 3.20
N LEU A 70 12.30 5.96 3.67
CA LEU A 70 11.46 4.88 3.16
C LEU A 70 10.43 4.48 4.23
N SER A 71 9.15 4.59 3.89
CA SER A 71 8.08 3.96 4.66
C SER A 71 6.91 3.55 3.78
N LEU A 72 6.45 2.32 3.97
CA LEU A 72 5.16 1.87 3.46
C LEU A 72 4.08 1.81 4.54
N GLU A 73 4.38 2.23 5.76
CA GLU A 73 3.40 2.33 6.82
C GLU A 73 2.57 3.62 6.69
N SER A 74 1.29 3.54 7.09
CA SER A 74 0.43 4.72 7.14
C SER A 74 0.98 5.77 8.13
N PRO A 75 0.60 7.06 8.03
CA PRO A 75 1.07 8.11 8.94
C PRO A 75 0.82 7.81 10.43
N ALA A 76 -0.27 7.10 10.74
CA ALA A 76 -0.58 6.68 12.12
C ALA A 76 0.45 5.70 12.73
N HIS A 77 1.28 5.07 11.89
CA HIS A 77 2.28 4.07 12.28
C HIS A 77 3.72 4.55 12.03
N ASN A 78 3.91 5.77 11.51
CA ASN A 78 5.24 6.35 11.23
C ASN A 78 5.88 7.07 12.41
N GLY A 79 5.22 7.13 13.58
CA GLY A 79 5.79 7.74 14.77
C GLY A 79 5.92 9.27 14.66
N HIS A 80 6.90 9.81 15.39
CA HIS A 80 7.21 11.24 15.38
C HIS A 80 8.32 11.53 14.37
N LEU A 81 8.02 12.32 13.33
CA LEU A 81 8.96 12.60 12.24
C LEU A 81 9.59 14.00 12.31
N GLN A 82 9.25 14.79 13.32
CA GLN A 82 9.78 16.16 13.51
C GLN A 82 11.31 16.18 13.69
N GLU A 83 11.87 15.15 14.33
CA GLU A 83 13.32 15.02 14.51
C GLU A 83 14.09 14.84 13.19
N TYR A 84 13.40 14.47 12.11
CA TYR A 84 13.97 14.29 10.78
C TYR A 84 13.83 15.53 9.88
N ALA A 85 13.43 16.67 10.45
CA ALA A 85 13.37 17.93 9.73
C ALA A 85 14.72 18.29 9.10
N ASN A 86 14.71 18.61 7.82
CA ASN A 86 15.88 18.96 7.02
C ASN A 86 16.92 17.84 6.82
N ILE A 87 16.58 16.58 7.11
CA ILE A 87 17.51 15.45 6.96
C ILE A 87 17.38 14.78 5.59
N PHE A 88 16.16 14.49 5.16
CA PHE A 88 15.92 13.68 3.96
C PHE A 88 15.71 14.54 2.72
N ASN A 89 16.30 14.11 1.60
CA ASN A 89 16.13 14.73 0.29
C ASN A 89 14.92 14.15 -0.47
N MET A 90 14.59 12.89 -0.16
CA MET A 90 13.64 12.10 -0.93
C MET A 90 12.71 11.29 -0.02
N THR A 91 11.49 11.04 -0.49
CA THR A 91 10.58 10.07 0.10
C THR A 91 10.36 8.88 -0.82
N ILE A 92 10.36 7.68 -0.24
CA ILE A 92 9.98 6.43 -0.90
C ILE A 92 8.78 5.89 -0.13
N SER A 93 7.61 5.86 -0.77
CA SER A 93 6.37 5.48 -0.09
C SER A 93 5.32 4.92 -1.06
N TYR A 94 4.23 4.39 -0.51
CA TYR A 94 3.06 3.98 -1.29
C TYR A 94 2.30 5.17 -1.90
N ARG A 95 2.46 6.37 -1.31
CA ARG A 95 1.81 7.60 -1.78
C ARG A 95 2.25 7.93 -3.20
N ARG A 96 1.29 8.33 -4.04
CA ARG A 96 1.52 8.65 -5.45
C ARG A 96 2.26 9.97 -5.65
N ASP A 97 2.36 10.79 -4.60
CA ASP A 97 3.11 12.05 -4.57
C ASP A 97 4.47 11.94 -3.85
N ALA A 98 4.94 10.73 -3.56
CA ALA A 98 6.31 10.48 -3.11
C ALA A 98 7.32 10.65 -4.24
N ASP A 99 8.58 10.99 -3.91
CA ASP A 99 9.63 11.12 -4.93
C ASP A 99 9.87 9.80 -5.68
N ILE A 100 9.78 8.67 -4.96
CA ILE A 100 9.74 7.33 -5.54
C ILE A 100 8.48 6.62 -5.03
N THR A 101 7.50 6.44 -5.91
CA THR A 101 6.26 5.73 -5.58
C THR A 101 6.44 4.21 -5.65
N VAL A 102 6.14 3.53 -4.55
CA VAL A 102 6.23 2.08 -4.39
C VAL A 102 4.88 1.54 -3.91
N PRO A 103 3.96 1.22 -4.83
CA PRO A 103 2.65 0.70 -4.45
C PRO A 103 2.77 -0.74 -3.93
N TYR A 104 1.76 -1.18 -3.17
CA TYR A 104 1.65 -2.58 -2.76
C TYR A 104 1.32 -3.53 -3.92
N GLY A 105 0.61 -3.03 -4.92
CA GLY A 105 0.30 -3.74 -6.15
C GLY A 105 -0.16 -2.80 -7.25
N GLU A 106 -0.25 -3.33 -8.46
CA GLU A 106 -0.73 -2.64 -9.64
C GLU A 106 -1.38 -3.63 -10.62
N LEU A 107 -2.08 -3.10 -11.62
CA LEU A 107 -2.59 -3.88 -12.74
C LEU A 107 -1.65 -3.76 -13.93
N LEU A 108 -1.27 -4.92 -14.46
CA LEU A 108 -0.52 -5.02 -15.71
C LEU A 108 -1.45 -5.55 -16.82
N PRO A 109 -1.36 -5.03 -18.05
CA PRO A 109 -2.08 -5.61 -19.18
C PRO A 109 -1.73 -7.09 -19.35
N LYS A 110 -2.73 -7.93 -19.63
CA LYS A 110 -2.49 -9.33 -20.01
C LYS A 110 -1.84 -9.39 -21.38
N GLU A 111 -0.75 -10.15 -21.49
CA GLU A 111 -0.14 -10.43 -22.79
C GLU A 111 -1.08 -11.28 -23.66
N ALA A 112 -1.11 -10.99 -24.96
CA ALA A 112 -1.92 -11.72 -25.92
C ALA A 112 -1.49 -13.19 -25.98
N GLY A 113 -2.36 -14.10 -25.55
CA GLY A 113 -2.09 -15.55 -25.52
C GLY A 113 -1.87 -16.15 -24.14
N GLY A 114 -1.89 -15.35 -23.07
CA GLY A 114 -1.94 -15.88 -21.70
C GLY A 114 -3.21 -16.71 -21.48
N ARG A 115 -3.09 -17.86 -20.79
CA ARG A 115 -4.26 -18.66 -20.38
C ARG A 115 -5.26 -17.74 -19.68
N LEU A 116 -6.51 -17.76 -20.12
CA LEU A 116 -7.61 -17.24 -19.30
C LEU A 116 -7.55 -18.03 -18.00
N GLU A 117 -7.15 -17.39 -16.90
CA GLU A 117 -7.32 -18.00 -15.58
C GLU A 117 -8.79 -18.37 -15.47
N GLU A 118 -9.04 -19.66 -15.24
CA GLU A 118 -10.37 -20.22 -15.15
C GLU A 118 -11.22 -19.45 -14.13
N ASP A 119 -12.52 -19.45 -14.43
CA ASP A 119 -13.59 -18.69 -13.79
C ASP A 119 -13.44 -18.48 -12.29
N VAL A 120 -13.94 -17.32 -11.85
CA VAL A 120 -14.34 -17.02 -10.46
C VAL A 120 -14.81 -18.32 -9.79
N PRO A 121 -14.20 -18.76 -8.66
CA PRO A 121 -14.52 -20.04 -8.05
C PRO A 121 -16.04 -20.19 -7.93
N LEU A 122 -16.61 -21.12 -8.68
CA LEU A 122 -18.08 -21.24 -8.83
C LEU A 122 -18.77 -21.69 -7.53
N ASN A 123 -17.99 -22.19 -6.56
CA ASN A 123 -18.47 -22.80 -5.32
C ASN A 123 -18.08 -21.96 -4.08
N LYS A 124 -18.49 -20.70 -4.06
CA LYS A 124 -18.35 -19.85 -2.87
C LYS A 124 -19.36 -20.27 -1.80
N SER A 125 -18.87 -20.54 -0.59
CA SER A 125 -19.66 -21.07 0.53
C SER A 125 -19.81 -20.08 1.69
N THR A 126 -18.91 -19.09 1.78
CA THR A 126 -18.91 -18.10 2.86
C THR A 126 -19.32 -16.74 2.31
N LEU A 127 -20.26 -16.05 2.95
CA LEU A 127 -20.71 -14.74 2.47
C LEU A 127 -19.59 -13.69 2.58
N VAL A 128 -19.08 -13.45 3.77
CA VAL A 128 -18.03 -12.46 4.03
C VAL A 128 -16.90 -13.08 4.83
N CYS A 129 -15.66 -12.84 4.41
CA CYS A 129 -14.46 -13.20 5.15
C CYS A 129 -13.65 -11.98 5.54
N TRP A 130 -13.02 -12.04 6.72
CA TRP A 130 -12.09 -11.01 7.18
C TRP A 130 -10.86 -11.67 7.80
N VAL A 131 -9.68 -11.37 7.26
CA VAL A 131 -8.41 -11.85 7.81
C VAL A 131 -7.74 -10.67 8.49
N VAL A 132 -7.60 -10.72 9.82
CA VAL A 132 -7.12 -9.59 10.61
C VAL A 132 -6.29 -10.05 11.81
N ASN A 133 -5.15 -9.39 12.01
CA ASN A 133 -4.22 -9.72 13.10
C ASN A 133 -4.28 -8.73 14.27
N ASN A 134 -4.63 -7.48 14.02
CA ASN A 134 -4.71 -6.43 15.03
C ASN A 134 -6.07 -5.74 14.90
N VAL A 135 -6.83 -5.66 16.00
CA VAL A 135 -8.11 -4.98 16.07
C VAL A 135 -8.13 -4.20 17.39
N GLN A 136 -8.40 -2.91 17.29
CA GLN A 136 -8.45 -1.99 18.42
C GLN A 136 -9.78 -1.26 18.41
N ASN A 137 -10.32 -0.93 19.58
CA ASN A 137 -11.66 -0.34 19.67
C ASN A 137 -11.79 1.01 18.95
N TYR A 138 -10.69 1.77 18.85
CA TYR A 138 -10.66 3.07 18.20
C TYR A 138 -10.49 3.00 16.66
N HIS A 139 -10.19 1.83 16.08
CA HIS A 139 -10.05 1.74 14.62
C HIS A 139 -11.43 1.82 13.92
N LYS A 140 -11.53 2.63 12.85
CA LYS A 140 -12.73 2.71 12.00
C LYS A 140 -13.18 1.32 11.51
N ARG A 141 -12.23 0.45 11.10
CA ARG A 141 -12.52 -0.93 10.67
C ARG A 141 -13.20 -1.78 11.74
N THR A 142 -12.90 -1.55 13.02
CA THR A 142 -13.52 -2.28 14.14
C THR A 142 -14.97 -1.88 14.30
N ALA A 143 -15.27 -0.57 14.21
CA ALA A 143 -16.63 -0.07 14.27
C ALA A 143 -17.47 -0.61 13.11
N VAL A 144 -16.96 -0.51 11.88
CA VAL A 144 -17.64 -1.02 10.68
C VAL A 144 -17.85 -2.54 10.76
N TYR A 145 -16.85 -3.31 11.18
CA TYR A 145 -17.00 -4.75 11.37
C TYR A 145 -18.07 -5.10 12.41
N LYS A 146 -18.11 -4.41 13.55
CA LYS A 146 -19.12 -4.67 14.61
C LYS A 146 -20.54 -4.43 14.09
N GLU A 147 -20.76 -3.35 13.34
CA GLU A 147 -22.08 -3.07 12.76
C GLU A 147 -22.43 -4.06 11.65
N LEU A 148 -21.47 -4.41 10.78
CA LEU A 148 -21.69 -5.34 9.68
C LEU A 148 -21.98 -6.76 10.17
N SER A 149 -21.21 -7.24 11.15
CA SER A 149 -21.37 -8.59 11.70
C SER A 149 -22.68 -8.80 12.46
N ALA A 150 -23.38 -7.72 12.85
CA ALA A 150 -24.72 -7.77 13.40
C ALA A 150 -25.82 -8.00 12.32
N VAL A 151 -25.50 -7.84 11.04
CA VAL A 151 -26.47 -7.93 9.92
C VAL A 151 -26.16 -9.09 8.98
N VAL A 152 -24.89 -9.44 8.81
CA VAL A 152 -24.45 -10.53 7.94
C VAL A 152 -23.41 -11.41 8.64
N PRO A 153 -23.38 -12.73 8.38
CA PRO A 153 -22.33 -13.60 8.92
C PRO A 153 -20.97 -13.22 8.31
N VAL A 154 -20.04 -12.81 9.18
CA VAL A 154 -18.64 -12.53 8.81
C VAL A 154 -17.74 -13.58 9.45
N LYS A 155 -17.07 -14.38 8.63
CA LYS A 155 -16.09 -15.36 9.08
C LYS A 155 -14.74 -14.69 9.28
N VAL A 156 -14.22 -14.71 10.51
CA VAL A 156 -12.97 -14.04 10.86
C VAL A 156 -11.84 -15.03 11.04
N TYR A 157 -10.68 -14.65 10.49
CA TYR A 157 -9.42 -15.36 10.57
C TYR A 157 -8.31 -14.42 11.01
N GLY A 158 -7.17 -14.98 11.41
CA GLY A 158 -5.99 -14.24 11.83
C GLY A 158 -5.73 -14.34 13.32
N ARG A 159 -4.69 -13.65 13.78
CA ARG A 159 -4.25 -13.67 15.17
C ARG A 159 -5.32 -13.15 16.14
N TRP A 160 -6.12 -12.18 15.71
CA TRP A 160 -7.15 -11.59 16.55
C TRP A 160 -8.29 -12.58 16.89
N SER A 161 -8.67 -13.44 15.96
CA SER A 161 -9.69 -14.47 16.17
C SER A 161 -9.14 -15.81 16.67
N GLY A 162 -7.83 -15.91 16.92
CA GLY A 162 -7.18 -17.17 17.33
C GLY A 162 -7.08 -18.20 16.20
N THR A 163 -7.33 -17.82 14.95
CA THR A 163 -7.34 -18.71 13.78
C THR A 163 -6.39 -18.19 12.69
N PRO A 164 -5.08 -18.11 12.96
CA PRO A 164 -4.11 -17.61 11.99
C PRO A 164 -4.08 -18.50 10.74
N LEU A 165 -3.90 -17.88 9.57
CA LEU A 165 -3.73 -18.58 8.29
C LEU A 165 -2.26 -18.53 7.89
N SER A 166 -1.73 -19.64 7.39
CA SER A 166 -0.42 -19.65 6.73
C SER A 166 -0.48 -18.92 5.38
N ASN A 167 0.68 -18.61 4.82
CA ASN A 167 0.76 -17.94 3.52
C ASN A 167 0.12 -18.78 2.40
N GLU A 168 0.25 -20.10 2.48
CA GLU A 168 -0.28 -21.08 1.53
C GLU A 168 -1.80 -21.23 1.68
N ALA A 169 -2.32 -21.13 2.91
CA ALA A 169 -3.75 -21.26 3.20
C ALA A 169 -4.55 -19.97 2.94
N LEU A 170 -3.89 -18.80 2.91
CA LEU A 170 -4.54 -17.50 2.87
C LEU A 170 -5.44 -17.29 1.65
N LEU A 171 -4.89 -17.42 0.43
CA LEU A 171 -5.66 -17.20 -0.80
C LEU A 171 -6.71 -18.30 -1.03
N PRO A 172 -6.41 -19.60 -0.85
CA PRO A 172 -7.42 -20.65 -0.95
C PRO A 172 -8.57 -20.50 0.05
N THR A 173 -8.31 -19.96 1.25
CA THR A 173 -9.37 -19.70 2.22
C THR A 173 -10.27 -18.56 1.78
N ILE A 174 -9.69 -17.44 1.31
CA ILE A 174 -10.47 -16.28 0.88
C ILE A 174 -11.24 -16.58 -0.42
N SER A 175 -10.74 -17.45 -1.29
CA SER A 175 -11.40 -17.80 -2.56
C SER A 175 -12.79 -18.42 -2.38
N GLN A 176 -13.02 -19.06 -1.22
CA GLN A 176 -14.31 -19.63 -0.79
C GLN A 176 -15.35 -18.58 -0.39
N CYS A 177 -14.97 -17.30 -0.34
CA CYS A 177 -15.79 -16.20 0.12
C CYS A 177 -16.36 -15.40 -1.05
N TYR A 178 -17.61 -14.93 -0.95
CA TYR A 178 -18.16 -13.94 -1.90
C TYR A 178 -17.44 -12.61 -1.76
N PHE A 179 -17.31 -12.15 -0.52
CA PHE A 179 -16.71 -10.87 -0.19
C PHE A 179 -15.54 -11.04 0.77
N TYR A 180 -14.49 -10.25 0.54
CA TYR A 180 -13.39 -10.11 1.47
C TYR A 180 -13.35 -8.68 2.00
N LEU A 181 -13.34 -8.53 3.33
CA LEU A 181 -13.18 -7.21 3.98
C LEU A 181 -11.72 -6.77 3.86
N ALA A 182 -11.42 -6.04 2.78
CA ALA A 182 -10.13 -5.42 2.52
C ALA A 182 -9.99 -4.10 3.30
N PHE A 183 -10.11 -4.19 4.63
CA PHE A 183 -10.12 -3.05 5.53
C PHE A 183 -8.71 -2.69 5.99
N GLU A 184 -8.26 -1.50 5.63
CA GLU A 184 -6.99 -0.95 6.06
C GLU A 184 -6.99 -0.64 7.56
N ASN A 185 -5.79 -0.71 8.15
CA ASN A 185 -5.61 -0.39 9.57
C ASN A 185 -5.73 1.12 9.85
N SER A 186 -5.61 1.96 8.83
CA SER A 186 -5.70 3.42 8.89
C SER A 186 -6.43 3.96 7.67
N VAL A 187 -7.11 5.11 7.84
CA VAL A 187 -7.60 5.93 6.74
C VAL A 187 -6.52 6.94 6.40
N ALA A 188 -5.85 6.75 5.25
CA ALA A 188 -4.78 7.61 4.80
C ALA A 188 -4.78 7.68 3.27
N LYS A 189 -4.51 8.87 2.72
CA LYS A 189 -4.40 9.12 1.28
C LYS A 189 -3.55 8.05 0.60
N ASP A 190 -4.04 7.50 -0.52
CA ASP A 190 -3.40 6.47 -1.35
C ASP A 190 -3.08 5.13 -0.65
N TYR A 191 -3.45 4.94 0.61
CA TYR A 191 -3.04 3.77 1.39
C TYR A 191 -3.89 2.54 1.06
N ILE A 192 -3.55 1.87 -0.04
CA ILE A 192 -4.23 0.67 -0.56
C ILE A 192 -3.22 -0.47 -0.62
N THR A 193 -3.37 -1.47 0.26
CA THR A 193 -2.29 -2.42 0.53
C THR A 193 -2.53 -3.81 -0.07
N GLU A 194 -1.77 -4.81 0.39
CA GLU A 194 -1.95 -6.23 0.06
C GLU A 194 -3.38 -6.74 0.25
N LYS A 195 -4.20 -6.07 1.07
CA LYS A 195 -5.59 -6.45 1.32
C LYS A 195 -6.43 -6.38 0.04
N LEU A 196 -6.26 -5.33 -0.77
CA LEU A 196 -6.91 -5.24 -2.07
C LEU A 196 -6.19 -6.16 -3.06
N TRP A 197 -4.89 -5.94 -3.24
CA TRP A 197 -4.13 -6.52 -4.34
C TRP A 197 -3.94 -8.03 -4.21
N ARG A 198 -3.33 -8.48 -3.10
CA ARG A 198 -3.01 -9.88 -2.87
C ARG A 198 -4.24 -10.64 -2.37
N ASN A 199 -4.86 -10.17 -1.29
CA ASN A 199 -5.84 -10.97 -0.57
C ASN A 199 -7.18 -11.02 -1.28
N ALA A 200 -7.70 -9.90 -1.82
CA ALA A 200 -8.99 -9.91 -2.51
C ALA A 200 -8.87 -10.31 -3.98
N TYR A 201 -8.09 -9.56 -4.77
CA TYR A 201 -8.08 -9.75 -6.21
C TYR A 201 -7.49 -11.10 -6.64
N GLN A 202 -6.34 -11.51 -6.09
CA GLN A 202 -5.73 -12.79 -6.44
C GLN A 202 -6.50 -14.00 -5.89
N SER A 203 -7.27 -13.86 -4.79
CA SER A 203 -8.15 -14.95 -4.32
C SER A 203 -9.47 -15.05 -5.09
N GLY A 204 -9.87 -13.99 -5.80
CA GLY A 204 -11.13 -13.95 -6.54
C GLY A 204 -12.36 -13.71 -5.67
N ALA A 205 -12.21 -13.11 -4.49
CA ALA A 205 -13.32 -12.51 -3.75
C ALA A 205 -13.52 -11.04 -4.18
N VAL A 206 -14.76 -10.55 -4.14
CA VAL A 206 -15.03 -9.12 -4.37
C VAL A 206 -14.58 -8.35 -3.11
N PRO A 207 -13.66 -7.38 -3.22
CA PRO A 207 -13.22 -6.60 -2.07
C PRO A 207 -14.31 -5.64 -1.61
N VAL A 208 -14.61 -5.68 -0.31
CA VAL A 208 -15.30 -4.60 0.40
C VAL A 208 -14.23 -3.77 1.10
N VAL A 209 -14.02 -2.55 0.63
CA VAL A 209 -12.84 -1.73 1.00
C VAL A 209 -13.19 -0.64 2.01
N LEU A 210 -12.24 -0.40 2.90
CA LEU A 210 -12.24 0.72 3.85
C LEU A 210 -10.80 1.17 4.02
N GLY A 211 -10.50 2.43 3.68
CA GLY A 211 -9.16 2.99 3.75
C GLY A 211 -9.19 4.44 3.28
N PRO A 212 -8.45 4.85 2.24
CA PRO A 212 -8.56 6.19 1.66
C PRO A 212 -9.97 6.49 1.10
N PRO A 213 -10.24 7.76 0.72
CA PRO A 213 -11.43 8.12 -0.05
C PRO A 213 -11.61 7.29 -1.31
N ILE A 214 -12.87 7.18 -1.77
CA ILE A 214 -13.23 6.35 -2.92
C ILE A 214 -12.51 6.74 -4.22
N SER A 215 -12.13 8.02 -4.35
CA SER A 215 -11.35 8.52 -5.49
C SER A 215 -10.02 7.79 -5.65
N ASP A 216 -9.35 7.48 -4.54
CA ASP A 216 -8.02 6.85 -4.58
C ASP A 216 -8.13 5.42 -5.08
N TYR A 217 -9.19 4.71 -4.67
CA TYR A 217 -9.51 3.40 -5.23
C TYR A 217 -9.84 3.51 -6.71
N LYS A 218 -10.68 4.48 -7.13
CA LYS A 218 -11.05 4.67 -8.55
C LYS A 218 -9.86 5.02 -9.45
N ASP A 219 -8.83 5.66 -8.90
CA ASP A 219 -7.64 6.03 -9.67
C ASP A 219 -6.73 4.82 -9.98
N VAL A 220 -6.80 3.74 -9.20
CA VAL A 220 -5.88 2.59 -9.33
C VAL A 220 -6.59 1.26 -9.63
N ALA A 221 -7.87 1.16 -9.32
CA ALA A 221 -8.67 -0.04 -9.50
C ALA A 221 -9.64 0.12 -10.68
N PRO A 222 -9.92 -0.96 -11.44
CA PRO A 222 -10.86 -0.91 -12.54
C PRO A 222 -12.26 -0.51 -12.04
N PRO A 223 -13.07 0.13 -12.89
CA PRO A 223 -14.48 0.34 -12.59
C PRO A 223 -15.17 -0.97 -12.22
N ASN A 224 -16.09 -0.90 -11.26
CA ASN A 224 -16.87 -2.05 -10.80
C ASN A 224 -16.02 -3.24 -10.32
N SER A 225 -14.86 -3.01 -9.70
CA SER A 225 -13.99 -4.09 -9.18
C SER A 225 -13.94 -4.18 -7.66
N PHE A 226 -14.55 -3.23 -6.95
CA PHE A 226 -14.61 -3.16 -5.49
C PHE A 226 -15.93 -2.55 -5.03
N ILE A 227 -16.24 -2.73 -3.75
CA ILE A 227 -17.38 -2.11 -3.06
C ILE A 227 -16.81 -1.25 -1.94
N HIS A 228 -17.01 0.05 -1.97
CA HIS A 228 -16.50 0.94 -0.93
C HIS A 228 -17.56 1.18 0.14
N VAL A 229 -17.18 1.05 1.41
CA VAL A 229 -18.10 1.19 2.55
C VAL A 229 -18.86 2.52 2.57
N ASP A 230 -18.18 3.61 2.19
CA ASP A 230 -18.77 4.97 2.17
C ASP A 230 -19.69 5.23 0.94
N GLU A 231 -19.96 4.23 0.07
CA GLU A 231 -21.01 4.32 -0.98
C GLU A 231 -22.42 4.12 -0.42
N PHE A 232 -22.52 3.64 0.82
CA PHE A 232 -23.79 3.26 1.44
C PHE A 232 -24.16 4.25 2.54
N ALA A 233 -25.46 4.53 2.66
CA ALA A 233 -25.99 5.41 3.71
C ALA A 233 -25.73 4.87 5.13
N SER A 234 -25.54 3.55 5.29
CA SER A 234 -25.12 2.92 6.55
C SER A 234 -24.53 1.53 6.31
N VAL A 235 -23.80 1.00 7.30
CA VAL A 235 -23.21 -0.36 7.21
C VAL A 235 -24.31 -1.42 7.17
N ARG A 236 -25.47 -1.17 7.79
CA ARG A 236 -26.65 -2.04 7.63
C ARG A 236 -27.14 -2.13 6.18
N VAL A 237 -27.14 -1.02 5.45
CA VAL A 237 -27.53 -1.02 4.02
C VAL A 237 -26.47 -1.77 3.20
N LEU A 238 -25.18 -1.56 3.47
CA LEU A 238 -24.10 -2.37 2.89
C LEU A 238 -24.32 -3.87 3.14
N GLY A 239 -24.61 -4.29 4.38
CA GLY A 239 -24.85 -5.70 4.71
C GLY A 239 -25.98 -6.32 3.89
N LYS A 240 -27.12 -5.62 3.76
CA LYS A 240 -28.23 -6.07 2.91
C LYS A 240 -27.82 -6.16 1.44
N PHE A 241 -27.09 -5.16 0.94
CA PHE A 241 -26.56 -5.18 -0.42
C PHE A 241 -25.69 -6.41 -0.68
N LEU A 242 -24.77 -6.75 0.22
CA LEU A 242 -23.93 -7.95 0.09
C LEU A 242 -24.74 -9.24 0.06
N GLN A 243 -25.79 -9.35 0.89
CA GLN A 243 -26.68 -10.52 0.89
C GLN A 243 -27.44 -10.67 -0.42
N GLU A 244 -28.01 -9.60 -0.95
CA GLU A 244 -28.73 -9.65 -2.23
C GLU A 244 -27.78 -9.92 -3.40
N LEU A 245 -26.62 -9.27 -3.42
CA LEU A 245 -25.62 -9.47 -4.46
C LEU A 245 -25.11 -10.92 -4.51
N ALA A 246 -24.94 -11.59 -3.37
CA ALA A 246 -24.52 -12.99 -3.34
C ALA A 246 -25.59 -13.98 -3.83
N LYS A 247 -26.88 -13.60 -3.81
CA LYS A 247 -27.98 -14.44 -4.34
C LYS A 247 -28.06 -14.37 -5.86
N ASP A 248 -27.67 -13.23 -6.45
CA ASP A 248 -27.66 -13.04 -7.90
C ASP A 248 -26.26 -13.24 -8.48
N LYS A 249 -25.99 -14.48 -8.90
CA LYS A 249 -24.73 -14.87 -9.55
C LYS A 249 -24.43 -14.01 -10.79
N LYS A 250 -25.44 -13.60 -11.55
CA LYS A 250 -25.23 -12.80 -12.77
C LYS A 250 -24.70 -11.42 -12.41
N THR A 251 -25.32 -10.76 -11.43
CA THR A 251 -24.89 -9.44 -10.98
C THR A 251 -23.55 -9.51 -10.23
N TYR A 252 -23.33 -10.52 -9.39
CA TYR A 252 -22.03 -10.76 -8.75
C TYR A 252 -20.88 -10.91 -9.76
N ASN A 253 -21.11 -11.65 -10.84
CA ASN A 253 -20.10 -11.86 -11.88
C ASN A 253 -19.70 -10.57 -12.63
N GLN A 254 -20.49 -9.49 -12.55
CA GLN A 254 -20.14 -8.20 -13.15
C GLN A 254 -18.93 -7.53 -12.48
N TYR A 255 -18.46 -8.03 -11.33
CA TYR A 255 -17.29 -7.48 -10.63
C TYR A 255 -15.93 -8.00 -11.15
N PHE A 256 -15.93 -8.92 -12.09
CA PHE A 256 -14.73 -9.61 -12.59
C PHE A 256 -14.34 -9.40 -14.06
N PRO A 257 -15.08 -8.70 -14.96
CA PRO A 257 -14.68 -8.52 -16.36
C PRO A 257 -13.27 -7.96 -16.56
N TRP A 258 -12.81 -7.10 -15.65
CA TRP A 258 -11.46 -6.53 -15.69
C TRP A 258 -10.35 -7.60 -15.69
N LYS A 259 -10.59 -8.78 -15.11
CA LYS A 259 -9.62 -9.90 -15.12
C LYS A 259 -9.32 -10.45 -16.51
N GLN A 260 -10.12 -10.12 -17.52
CA GLN A 260 -9.84 -10.50 -18.91
C GLN A 260 -8.72 -9.66 -19.52
N GLN A 261 -8.55 -8.42 -19.05
CA GLN A 261 -7.59 -7.45 -19.60
C GLN A 261 -6.36 -7.27 -18.71
N TRP A 262 -6.49 -7.56 -17.41
CA TRP A 262 -5.47 -7.21 -16.43
C TRP A 262 -5.06 -8.40 -15.57
N THR A 263 -3.79 -8.43 -15.20
CA THR A 263 -3.21 -9.29 -14.16
C THR A 263 -2.78 -8.43 -12.98
N VAL A 264 -2.97 -8.93 -11.77
CA VAL A 264 -2.51 -8.25 -10.56
C VAL A 264 -1.05 -8.56 -10.30
N LYS A 265 -0.21 -7.53 -10.32
CA LYS A 265 1.16 -7.59 -9.82
C LYS A 265 1.20 -7.11 -8.38
N VAL A 266 1.80 -7.90 -7.51
CA VAL A 266 2.03 -7.53 -6.10
C VAL A 266 3.52 -7.35 -5.91
N TYR A 267 3.92 -6.25 -5.29
CA TYR A 267 5.31 -5.99 -4.96
C TYR A 267 5.62 -6.55 -3.57
N SER A 268 6.23 -7.74 -3.49
CA SER A 268 6.64 -8.35 -2.22
C SER A 268 8.15 -8.26 -1.97
N ASP A 269 8.95 -8.12 -3.02
CA ASP A 269 10.41 -8.04 -2.93
C ASP A 269 10.87 -6.59 -2.77
N TRP A 270 11.55 -6.29 -1.66
CA TRP A 270 12.11 -4.96 -1.41
C TRP A 270 13.15 -4.55 -2.44
N ARG A 271 13.87 -5.50 -3.05
CA ARG A 271 14.86 -5.21 -4.09
C ARG A 271 14.19 -4.64 -5.31
N GLU A 272 13.09 -5.25 -5.78
CA GLU A 272 12.30 -4.74 -6.90
C GLU A 272 11.79 -3.32 -6.62
N ARG A 273 11.28 -3.09 -5.41
CA ARG A 273 10.80 -1.77 -4.96
C ARG A 273 11.90 -0.72 -5.01
N LEU A 274 13.09 -1.04 -4.51
CA LEU A 274 14.23 -0.13 -4.47
C LEU A 274 14.87 0.09 -5.83
N CYS A 275 14.81 -0.87 -6.76
CA CYS A 275 15.28 -0.66 -8.12
C CYS A 275 14.48 0.46 -8.84
N LYS A 276 13.27 0.84 -8.40
CA LYS A 276 12.57 2.02 -8.92
C LYS A 276 13.35 3.33 -8.74
N ILE A 277 14.21 3.42 -7.72
CA ILE A 277 15.12 4.56 -7.53
C ILE A 277 15.95 4.77 -8.79
N CYS A 278 16.48 3.69 -9.37
CA CYS A 278 17.36 3.75 -10.52
C CYS A 278 16.66 4.23 -11.79
N VAL A 279 15.41 3.79 -11.99
CA VAL A 279 14.58 4.24 -13.12
C VAL A 279 14.34 5.75 -13.06
N GLN A 280 14.14 6.27 -11.85
CA GLN A 280 13.75 7.67 -11.63
C GLN A 280 14.94 8.57 -11.26
N TYR A 281 16.14 8.02 -11.07
CA TYR A 281 17.28 8.73 -10.46
C TYR A 281 17.60 10.06 -11.13
N ASN A 282 17.58 10.08 -12.46
CA ASN A 282 17.89 11.26 -13.27
C ASN A 282 16.79 12.32 -13.26
N SER A 283 15.55 11.96 -12.95
CA SER A 283 14.43 12.90 -12.82
C SER A 283 14.26 13.47 -11.40
N LEU A 284 15.02 12.95 -10.43
CA LEU A 284 14.92 13.40 -9.05
C LEU A 284 15.50 14.81 -8.87
N PRO A 285 14.85 15.66 -8.05
CA PRO A 285 15.37 16.99 -7.73
C PRO A 285 16.79 16.90 -7.14
N GLN A 286 17.71 17.74 -7.63
CA GLN A 286 19.09 17.77 -7.14
C GLN A 286 19.23 18.50 -5.79
N HIS A 287 18.40 19.51 -5.53
CA HIS A 287 18.49 20.39 -4.36
C HIS A 287 17.16 20.45 -3.59
N LYS A 288 16.61 19.28 -3.26
CA LYS A 288 15.40 19.16 -2.42
C LYS A 288 15.76 18.63 -1.04
N VAL A 289 15.13 19.19 -0.03
CA VAL A 289 15.18 18.74 1.36
C VAL A 289 13.78 18.89 1.94
N TYR A 290 13.31 17.88 2.67
CA TYR A 290 12.04 17.95 3.40
C TYR A 290 12.25 18.69 4.72
N SER A 291 11.90 19.97 4.74
CA SER A 291 11.96 20.79 5.97
C SER A 291 10.93 20.34 7.01
N ASP A 292 9.81 19.77 6.57
CA ASP A 292 8.79 19.19 7.44
C ASP A 292 8.29 17.86 6.86
N LEU A 293 9.04 16.79 7.16
CA LEU A 293 8.68 15.44 6.75
C LEU A 293 7.38 14.98 7.41
N GLN A 294 7.10 15.42 8.64
CA GLN A 294 5.88 15.04 9.36
C GLN A 294 4.63 15.65 8.71
N ALA A 295 4.69 16.91 8.31
CA ALA A 295 3.61 17.55 7.59
C ALA A 295 3.38 16.86 6.25
N TRP A 296 4.44 16.53 5.50
CA TRP A 296 4.31 15.77 4.27
C TRP A 296 3.64 14.42 4.52
N ASP A 297 4.11 13.61 5.47
CA ASP A 297 3.55 12.29 5.80
C ASP A 297 2.07 12.36 6.16
N LYS A 298 1.68 13.31 7.03
CA LYS A 298 0.30 13.50 7.49
C LYS A 298 -0.61 14.23 6.50
N ASP A 299 -0.06 14.74 5.40
CA ASP A 299 -0.82 15.48 4.41
C ASP A 299 -1.80 14.57 3.66
N ASN A 300 -3.08 14.66 4.05
CA ASN A 300 -4.18 14.00 3.34
C ASN A 300 -4.77 14.88 2.21
N THR A 301 -4.15 16.02 1.88
CA THR A 301 -4.61 16.86 0.77
C THR A 301 -4.19 16.29 -0.58
N TYR A 302 -5.10 16.38 -1.55
CA TYR A 302 -4.79 16.10 -2.93
C TYR A 302 -4.21 17.37 -3.54
N LYS A 303 -2.90 17.37 -3.83
CA LYS A 303 -2.36 18.37 -4.76
C LYS A 303 -3.00 18.09 -6.11
N ALA A 304 -3.80 19.02 -6.61
CA ALA A 304 -4.26 18.98 -7.99
C ALA A 304 -3.02 18.92 -8.89
N SER A 305 -2.74 17.74 -9.45
CA SER A 305 -1.80 17.63 -10.55
C SER A 305 -2.41 18.44 -11.70
N ILE A 306 -1.77 19.55 -12.05
CA ILE A 306 -2.10 20.33 -13.25
C ILE A 306 -1.65 19.49 -14.46
N GLY A 307 -2.41 18.43 -14.74
CA GLY A 307 -2.45 17.82 -16.05
C GLY A 307 -3.41 18.66 -16.89
N LYS A 308 -2.92 19.20 -18.00
CA LYS A 308 -3.78 19.81 -19.03
C LYS A 308 -4.69 18.72 -19.60
N SER A 309 -5.84 18.48 -18.96
CA SER A 309 -6.98 17.82 -19.57
C SER A 309 -7.83 18.89 -20.25
N HIS A 310 -8.27 18.60 -21.46
CA HIS A 310 -9.15 19.48 -22.22
C HIS A 310 -10.40 19.80 -21.40
N MET A 311 -10.65 21.09 -21.19
CA MET A 311 -11.82 21.64 -20.50
C MET A 311 -13.11 21.22 -21.21
N CYS A 312 -14.02 20.56 -20.48
CA CYS A 312 -15.46 20.68 -20.75
C CYS A 312 -15.98 21.96 -20.05
N PRO A 313 -17.00 22.64 -20.61
CA PRO A 313 -17.51 23.88 -20.04
C PRO A 313 -18.28 23.66 -18.72
N PRO A 314 -18.33 24.66 -17.82
CA PRO A 314 -18.85 24.52 -16.47
C PRO A 314 -20.39 24.47 -16.42
N CYS A 315 -20.92 23.62 -15.56
CA CYS A 315 -22.28 23.75 -15.03
C CYS A 315 -22.22 24.53 -13.71
N SER A 316 -23.11 25.52 -13.60
CA SER A 316 -23.13 26.55 -12.56
C SER A 316 -23.67 26.08 -11.22
N ASN A 317 -23.12 26.69 -10.16
CA ASN A 317 -23.68 26.93 -8.81
C ASN A 317 -23.88 25.72 -7.89
N VAL A 318 -23.03 25.58 -6.84
CA VAL A 318 -23.44 25.54 -5.40
C VAL A 318 -22.22 25.91 -4.53
N LEU A 319 -22.48 26.71 -3.49
CA LEU A 319 -21.57 27.32 -2.52
C LEU A 319 -20.96 26.31 -1.52
N CYS A 320 -19.67 26.48 -1.18
CA CYS A 320 -18.99 25.84 -0.04
C CYS A 320 -18.82 26.83 1.13
N GLN A 321 -19.00 26.38 2.36
CA GLN A 321 -18.52 27.03 3.58
C GLN A 321 -17.73 26.03 4.45
N GLU A 322 -16.71 26.57 5.11
CA GLU A 322 -15.55 25.89 5.71
C GLU A 322 -15.70 25.52 7.22
N GLN A 323 -14.63 24.85 7.71
CA GLN A 323 -14.03 24.84 9.07
C GLN A 323 -14.52 23.79 10.11
N PHE A 324 -13.61 22.92 10.61
CA PHE A 324 -12.78 23.17 11.81
C PHE A 324 -11.81 22.00 12.15
N ILE A 325 -10.93 22.28 13.12
CA ILE A 325 -9.58 21.76 13.39
C ILE A 325 -9.55 20.64 14.46
N PHE A 326 -8.50 19.80 14.38
CA PHE A 326 -8.05 18.66 15.20
C PHE A 326 -7.87 18.88 16.72
N HIS A 327 -7.81 17.78 17.51
CA HIS A 327 -6.62 17.36 18.31
C HIS A 327 -6.73 15.90 18.81
N TYR A 328 -5.57 15.21 18.82
CA TYR A 328 -5.32 13.78 19.11
C TYR A 328 -4.81 13.54 20.55
N CYS A 329 -4.91 12.29 21.04
CA CYS A 329 -3.96 11.71 21.99
C CYS A 329 -3.82 10.17 21.80
N ILE A 330 -2.62 9.65 22.07
CA ILE A 330 -1.92 8.48 21.48
C ILE A 330 -1.87 7.27 22.45
N ILE A 331 -1.68 6.02 21.95
CA ILE A 331 -0.64 5.02 22.36
C ILE A 331 -0.79 3.65 21.62
N CYS A 332 0.27 3.32 20.87
CA CYS A 332 0.97 2.05 20.49
C CYS A 332 0.24 0.71 20.16
N ASP A 333 0.53 0.09 19.01
CA ASP A 333 1.62 -0.92 18.79
C ASP A 333 1.49 -1.72 17.47
N ALA A 334 2.64 -2.03 16.86
CA ALA A 334 2.79 -2.86 15.65
C ALA A 334 3.90 -3.91 15.82
N PHE A 335 3.70 -5.12 15.28
CA PHE A 335 4.70 -6.19 15.14
C PHE A 335 4.37 -7.01 13.89
N PHE A 336 5.21 -6.94 12.85
CA PHE A 336 5.33 -7.96 11.80
C PHE A 336 6.71 -7.82 11.12
N MET A 337 7.72 -8.45 11.71
CA MET A 337 8.99 -8.78 11.06
C MET A 337 9.52 -10.03 11.76
N LEU A 338 9.19 -11.21 11.24
CA LEU A 338 9.88 -12.45 11.57
C LEU A 338 9.59 -13.51 10.50
N LEU A 339 10.64 -14.30 10.22
CA LEU A 339 10.73 -15.49 9.37
C LEU A 339 11.09 -15.29 7.89
N LEU A 340 12.40 -15.17 7.64
CA LEU A 340 13.09 -15.90 6.57
C LEU A 340 14.48 -16.32 7.07
N CYS A 341 14.55 -17.40 7.85
CA CYS A 341 15.79 -18.16 8.02
C CYS A 341 15.46 -19.55 8.58
N GLN A 342 15.30 -20.54 7.70
CA GLN A 342 15.65 -21.94 7.97
C GLN A 342 15.50 -22.75 6.68
N GLN A 343 16.64 -23.03 6.04
CA GLN A 343 17.06 -24.35 5.53
C GLN A 343 18.17 -24.15 4.50
N THR A 344 19.41 -24.43 4.88
CA THR A 344 20.28 -25.38 4.16
C THR A 344 21.54 -25.68 5.00
N ILE A 345 21.57 -26.94 5.45
CA ILE A 345 22.64 -27.77 6.06
C ILE A 345 23.14 -27.34 7.45
#